data_AF-A0A075KBU9-F1
#
_entry.id   AF-A0A075KBU9-F1
#
_cell.length_a   1.000
_cell.length_b   1.000
_cell.length_c   1.000
_cell.angle_alpha   90.00
_cell.angle_beta   90.00
_cell.angle_gamma   90.00
#
_symmetry.space_group_name_H-M   'P 1'
#
loop_
_entity.id
_entity.type
_entity.pdbx_description
1 polymer ?
#
loop_
_entity_poly.entity_id
_entity_poly.type
_entity_poly.pdbx_seq_one_letter_code
_entity_poly.pdbx_strand_id
1 'polypeptide(L)' 'MDELTEIINAWDPTNLMLHAPDDEYNLEIKMIEELLKTTSSEEELAKGIPNIFLETCGDECITIARKILKEYREHINP' A
#
# COMPACT_ATOMS: atom_id res chain seq x y z
N MET A 1 10.42 -4.01 -16.70
CA MET A 1 9.79 -3.28 -15.59
C MET A 1 8.79 -2.37 -16.24
N ASP A 2 7.52 -2.41 -15.82
CA ASP A 2 6.46 -1.62 -16.46
C ASP A 2 6.55 -0.15 -16.05
N GLU A 3 6.26 0.75 -16.98
CA GLU A 3 6.38 2.22 -16.78
C GLU A 3 5.54 2.71 -15.59
N LEU A 4 4.38 2.10 -15.35
CA LEU A 4 3.55 2.36 -14.17
C LEU A 4 4.26 2.01 -12.86
N THR A 5 4.95 0.87 -12.81
CA THR A 5 5.74 0.46 -11.64
C THR A 5 6.82 1.48 -11.32
N GLU A 6 7.52 1.98 -12.34
CA GLU A 6 8.56 3.00 -12.16
C GLU A 6 7.97 4.32 -11.63
N ILE A 7 6.81 4.75 -12.14
CA ILE A 7 6.11 5.95 -11.68
C ILE A 7 5.71 5.83 -10.20
N ILE A 8 5.09 4.71 -9.81
CA ILE A 8 4.61 4.51 -8.44
C ILE A 8 5.79 4.36 -7.46
N ASN A 9 6.81 3.57 -7.82
CA ASN A 9 8.00 3.40 -6.98
C ASN A 9 8.78 4.71 -6.81
N ALA A 10 8.84 5.56 -7.84
CA ALA A 10 9.49 6.87 -7.76
C ALA A 10 8.69 7.90 -6.95
N TRP A 11 7.35 7.79 -6.95
CA TRP A 11 6.50 8.64 -6.11
C TRP A 11 6.64 8.32 -4.62
N ASP A 12 6.81 7.03 -4.28
CA ASP A 12 6.98 6.52 -2.92
C ASP A 12 5.91 7.07 -1.93
N PRO A 13 4.62 6.75 -2.16
CA PRO A 13 3.50 7.41 -1.50
C PRO A 13 3.43 7.22 0.02
N THR A 14 3.91 6.10 0.53
CA THR A 14 3.88 5.79 1.96
C THR A 14 5.20 6.13 2.66
N ASN A 15 6.27 6.39 1.88
CA ASN A 15 7.62 6.69 2.37
C ASN A 15 8.07 5.68 3.44
N LEU A 16 7.63 4.42 3.28
CA LEU A 16 7.59 3.48 4.39
C LEU A 16 8.99 2.99 4.75
N MET A 17 9.94 2.91 3.80
CA MET A 17 11.31 2.51 4.08
C MET A 17 12.31 2.85 2.95
N LEU A 18 13.43 3.49 3.29
CA LEU A 18 14.64 3.63 2.45
C LEU A 18 15.27 2.29 1.97
N HIS A 19 14.73 1.16 2.44
CA HIS A 19 15.20 -0.20 2.21
C HIS A 19 14.05 -1.18 1.93
N ALA A 20 12.89 -0.67 1.52
CA ALA A 20 11.79 -1.54 1.12
C ALA A 20 12.21 -2.39 -0.10
N PRO A 21 11.68 -3.61 -0.23
CA PRO A 21 11.96 -4.43 -1.40
C PRO A 21 11.29 -3.84 -2.64
N ASP A 22 11.86 -4.11 -3.82
CA ASP A 22 11.39 -3.57 -5.11
C ASP A 22 9.93 -3.92 -5.47
N ASP A 23 9.33 -4.88 -4.74
CA ASP A 23 7.96 -5.36 -4.91
C ASP A 23 6.94 -4.76 -3.92
N GLU A 24 7.32 -3.74 -3.14
CA GLU A 24 6.50 -3.10 -2.10
C GLU A 24 5.08 -2.76 -2.57
N TYR A 25 4.93 -2.19 -3.76
CA TYR A 25 3.64 -1.70 -4.28
C TYR A 25 3.00 -2.62 -5.32
N ASN A 26 3.44 -3.87 -5.46
CA ASN A 26 2.97 -4.75 -6.52
C ASN A 26 1.46 -5.03 -6.47
N LEU A 27 0.85 -4.99 -5.28
CA LEU A 27 -0.59 -5.21 -5.13
C LEU A 27 -1.37 -3.98 -5.60
N GLU A 28 -0.94 -2.80 -5.17
CA GLU A 28 -1.52 -1.50 -5.50
C GLU A 28 -1.38 -1.22 -6.99
N ILE A 29 -0.22 -1.50 -7.58
CA ILE A 29 0.03 -1.35 -9.02
C ILE A 29 -0.97 -2.20 -9.81
N LYS A 30 -1.19 -3.47 -9.44
CA LYS A 30 -2.19 -4.33 -10.10
C LYS A 30 -3.60 -3.76 -9.97
N MET A 31 -3.96 -3.22 -8.81
CA MET A 31 -5.28 -2.60 -8.63
C MET A 31 -5.44 -1.32 -9.46
N ILE A 32 -4.37 -0.54 -9.61
CA ILE A 32 -4.34 0.64 -10.50
C ILE A 32 -4.47 0.22 -11.96
N GLU A 33 -3.80 -0.86 -12.39
CA GLU A 33 -3.97 -1.42 -13.74
C GLU A 33 -5.41 -1.83 -14.03
N GLU A 34 -6.08 -2.49 -13.08
CA GLU A 34 -7.50 -2.83 -13.22
C GLU A 34 -8.39 -1.58 -13.28
N LEU A 35 -8.11 -0.56 -12.48
CA LEU A 35 -8.84 0.71 -12.51
C LEU A 35 -8.71 1.39 -13.88
N LEU A 36 -7.50 1.44 -14.44
CA LEU A 36 -7.20 2.02 -15.75
C LEU A 36 -7.93 1.34 -16.92
N LYS A 37 -8.38 0.09 -16.77
CA LYS A 37 -9.23 -0.57 -17.78
C LYS A 37 -10.64 0.03 -17.85
N THR A 38 -11.06 0.74 -16.81
CA THR A 38 -12.43 1.24 -16.66
C THR A 38 -12.52 2.76 -16.62
N THR A 39 -11.42 3.46 -16.35
CA THR A 39 -11.37 4.92 -16.32
C THR A 39 -10.34 5.49 -17.29
N SER A 40 -10.68 6.63 -17.89
CA SER A 40 -9.73 7.48 -18.63
C SER A 40 -9.75 8.93 -18.13
N SER A 41 -10.39 9.18 -16.98
CA SER A 41 -10.45 10.49 -16.33
C SER A 41 -9.34 10.59 -15.29
N GLU A 42 -8.53 11.64 -15.40
CA GLU A 42 -7.53 11.97 -14.40
C GLU A 42 -8.18 12.18 -13.02
N GLU A 43 -9.37 12.78 -12.97
CA GLU A 43 -10.10 13.01 -11.73
C GLU A 43 -10.61 11.72 -11.07
N GLU A 44 -11.04 10.74 -11.86
CA GLU A 44 -11.45 9.42 -11.34
C GLU A 44 -10.24 8.63 -10.85
N LEU A 45 -9.14 8.65 -11.61
CA LEU A 45 -7.90 7.99 -11.24
C LEU A 45 -7.30 8.59 -9.94
N ALA A 46 -7.27 9.92 -9.83
CA ALA A 46 -6.79 10.63 -8.65
C ALA A 46 -7.63 10.34 -7.39
N LYS A 47 -8.92 10.01 -7.55
CA LYS A 47 -9.79 9.58 -6.43
C LYS A 47 -9.62 8.10 -6.11
N GLY A 48 -9.34 7.26 -7.10
CA GLY A 48 -9.19 5.82 -6.93
C GLY A 48 -7.88 5.42 -6.25
N ILE A 49 -6.76 6.05 -6.64
CA ILE A 49 -5.43 5.72 -6.12
C ILE A 49 -5.37 5.76 -4.58
N PRO A 50 -5.81 6.82 -3.87
CA PRO A 50 -5.74 6.85 -2.41
C PRO A 50 -6.56 5.73 -1.73
N ASN A 51 -7.70 5.36 -2.31
CA ASN A 51 -8.53 4.28 -1.76
C ASN A 51 -7.84 2.93 -1.88
N ILE A 52 -7.17 2.66 -3.00
CA ILE A 52 -6.38 1.44 -3.22
C ILE A 52 -5.32 1.31 -2.12
N PHE A 53 -4.53 2.35 -1.89
CA PHE A 53 -3.49 2.34 -0.85
C PHE A 53 -4.05 2.23 0.58
N LEU A 54 -5.23 2.79 0.85
CA LEU A 54 -5.90 2.62 2.15
C LEU A 54 -6.39 1.19 2.37
N GLU A 55 -6.94 0.56 1.33
CA GLU A 55 -7.43 -0.81 1.39
C GLU A 55 -6.30 -1.82 1.63
N THR A 56 -5.20 -1.71 0.88
CA THR A 56 -4.06 -2.62 0.99
C THR A 56 -3.29 -2.41 2.31
N CYS A 57 -3.15 -1.16 2.75
CA CYS A 57 -2.57 -0.84 4.06
C CYS A 57 -3.38 -1.45 5.21
N GLY A 58 -4.69 -1.65 5.06
CA GLY A 58 -5.55 -2.28 6.07
C GLY A 58 -5.08 -3.67 6.52
N ASP A 59 -4.62 -4.51 5.58
CA ASP A 59 -4.18 -5.87 5.87
C ASP A 59 -2.83 -5.91 6.61
N GLU A 60 -1.89 -5.05 6.21
CA GLU A 60 -0.61 -4.89 6.90
C GLU A 60 -0.80 -4.25 8.28
N CYS A 61 -1.68 -3.25 8.38
CA CYS A 61 -2.04 -2.59 9.64
C CYS A 61 -2.60 -3.59 10.65
N ILE A 62 -3.46 -4.53 10.22
CA ILE A 62 -3.97 -5.59 11.09
C ILE A 62 -2.83 -6.48 11.59
N THR A 63 -1.88 -6.82 10.71
CA THR A 63 -0.75 -7.67 11.06
C THR A 63 0.18 -7.00 12.07
N ILE A 64 0.51 -5.73 11.85
CA ILE A 64 1.32 -4.94 12.78
C ILE A 64 0.56 -4.69 14.09
N ALA A 65 -0.72 -4.34 14.04
CA ALA A 65 -1.55 -4.17 15.25
C ALA A 65 -1.60 -5.44 16.09
N ARG A 66 -1.71 -6.62 15.47
CA ARG A 66 -1.64 -7.92 16.17
C ARG A 66 -0.29 -8.14 16.86
N LYS A 67 0.83 -7.83 16.18
CA LYS A 67 2.18 -7.94 16.76
C LYS A 67 2.34 -7.00 17.95
N ILE A 68 1.93 -5.74 17.82
CA ILE A 68 1.94 -4.74 18.90
C ILE A 68 1.11 -5.23 20.09
N LEU A 69 -0.12 -5.70 19.84
CA LEU A 69 -1.00 -6.18 20.91
C LEU A 69 -0.45 -7.42 21.62
N LYS A 70 0.24 -8.32 20.91
CA LYS A 70 0.89 -9.49 21.53
C LYS A 70 2.00 -9.05 22.48
N GLU A 71 2.93 -8.23 22.00
CA GLU A 71 4.07 -7.74 22.80
C GLU A 71 3.62 -7.00 24.06
N TYR A 72 2.68 -6.08 23.92
CA TYR A 72 2.19 -5.28 25.05
C TYR A 72 1.31 -6.06 26.03
N ARG A 73 0.65 -7.15 25.60
CA ARG A 73 -0.12 -8.02 26.51
C ARG A 73 0.77 -8.99 27.27
N GLU A 74 1.86 -9.47 26.68
CA GLU A 74 2.84 -10.34 27.36
C GLU A 74 3.67 -9.58 28.42
N HIS A 75 3.71 -8.25 28.36
CA HIS A 75 4.42 -7.40 29.33
C HIS A 75 3.55 -6.73 30.40
N ILE A 76 2.21 -6.87 30.34
CA ILE A 76 1.28 -6.28 31.33
C ILE A 76 0.76 -7.30 32.38
N ASN A 77 1.18 -8.56 32.30
CA ASN A 77 0.96 -9.55 33.38
C ASN A 77 2.28 -10.19 33.85
N PRO A 78 3.09 -9.48 34.67
CA PRO A 78 4.07 -10.11 35.54
C PRO A 78 3.42 -10.83 36.73
#